data_AF-A0A414R1F7-F1
#
_entry.id   AF-A0A414R1F7-F1
#
_cell.length_a   1.000
_cell.length_b   1.000
_cell.length_c   1.000
_cell.angle_alpha   90.00
_cell.angle_beta   90.00
_cell.angle_gamma   90.00
#
_symmetry.space_group_name_H-M   'P 1'
#
loop_
_entity.id
_entity.type
_entity.pdbx_description
1 polymer ?
#
loop_
_entity_poly.entity_id
_entity_poly.type
_entity_poly.pdbx_seq_one_letter_code
_entity_poly.pdbx_strand_id
1 'polypeptide(L)' 'MVEVKFYDSIDDKFLKFAVVISKTNGKWIFCKHKERDTYEVPGGHRESG' A
#
# COMPACT_ATOMS: atom_id res chain seq x y z
N MET A 1 -1.51 16.80 -8.37
CA MET A 1 -0.79 16.37 -7.16
C MET A 1 -1.84 15.79 -6.22
N VAL A 2 -1.61 14.60 -5.66
CA VAL A 2 -2.57 13.98 -4.73
C VAL A 2 -2.41 14.65 -3.36
N GLU A 3 -3.52 15.08 -2.76
CA GLU A 3 -3.55 15.60 -1.39
C GLU A 3 -3.50 14.44 -0.40
N VAL A 4 -2.55 14.47 0.55
CA VAL A 4 -2.40 13.45 1.60
C VAL A 4 -2.76 14.08 2.93
N LYS A 5 -3.73 13.47 3.62
CA LYS A 5 -4.18 13.89 4.96
C LYS A 5 -3.72 12.87 5.99
N PHE A 6 -3.13 13.37 7.07
CA PHE A 6 -2.67 12.56 8.20
C PHE A 6 -3.69 12.66 9.33
N TYR A 7 -4.01 11.51 9.95
CA TYR A 7 -4.97 11.40 11.04
C TYR A 7 -4.34 10.57 12.15
N ASP A 8 -4.51 10.98 13.41
CA ASP A 8 -4.06 10.20 14.57
C ASP A 8 -4.91 8.94 14.79
N SER A 9 -6.19 9.00 14.43
CA SER A 9 -7.13 7.88 14.48
C SER A 9 -8.20 8.01 13.41
N ILE A 10 -8.76 6.87 12.99
CA ILE A 10 -9.88 6.80 12.07
C ILE A 10 -10.69 5.53 12.33
N ASP A 11 -11.99 5.56 12.03
CA ASP A 11 -12.85 4.38 12.14
C ASP A 11 -12.43 3.32 11.11
N ASP A 12 -12.28 2.07 11.58
CA ASP A 12 -11.88 0.90 10.81
C ASP A 12 -12.65 0.72 9.49
N LYS A 13 -13.94 1.12 9.44
CA LYS A 13 -14.75 1.04 8.22
C LYS A 13 -14.23 1.89 7.06
N PHE A 14 -13.37 2.88 7.35
CA PHE A 14 -12.74 3.73 6.35
C PHE A 14 -11.43 3.15 5.82
N LEU A 15 -10.85 2.14 6.49
CA LEU A 15 -9.60 1.50 6.08
C LEU A 15 -9.88 0.47 4.97
N LYS A 16 -9.60 0.85 3.71
CA LYS A 16 -9.92 0.01 2.53
C LYS A 16 -8.75 -0.79 1.98
N PHE A 17 -7.53 -0.29 2.16
CA PHE A 17 -6.32 -0.88 1.61
C PHE A 17 -5.14 -0.63 2.53
N ALA A 18 -4.14 -1.51 2.44
CA ALA A 18 -2.85 -1.35 3.10
C ALA A 18 -1.75 -1.41 2.04
N VAL A 19 -0.72 -0.58 2.22
CA VAL A 19 0.46 -0.54 1.37
C VAL A 19 1.68 -0.65 2.28
N VAL A 20 2.65 -1.49 1.94
CA VAL A 20 3.84 -1.74 2.76
C VAL A 20 5.08 -1.51 1.91
N ILE A 21 5.84 -0.46 2.24
CA ILE A 21 7.16 -0.25 1.67
C ILE A 21 8.18 -1.06 2.47
N SER A 22 8.95 -1.91 1.79
CA SER A 22 9.92 -2.78 2.43
C SER A 22 11.30 -2.70 1.76
N LYS A 23 12.33 -2.92 2.57
CA LYS A 23 13.74 -2.85 2.18
C LYS A 23 14.50 -4.03 2.78
N THR A 24 15.28 -4.73 1.98
CA THR A 24 16.14 -5.84 2.41
C THR A 24 17.50 -5.74 1.74
N ASN A 25 18.58 -5.99 2.49
CA ASN A 25 19.96 -5.92 1.99
C ASN A 25 20.27 -4.63 1.20
N GLY A 26 19.78 -3.49 1.70
CA GLY A 26 19.98 -2.19 1.05
C GLY A 26 19.08 -1.94 -0.18
N LYS A 27 18.27 -2.92 -0.62
CA LYS A 27 17.44 -2.85 -1.83
C LYS A 27 15.96 -2.74 -1.49
N TRP A 28 15.23 -1.98 -2.32
CA TRP A 28 13.78 -1.86 -2.24
C TRP A 28 13.09 -3.09 -2.83
N ILE A 29 11.97 -3.49 -2.23
CA ILE A 29 11.13 -4.57 -2.73
C ILE A 29 9.89 -3.98 -3.38
N PHE A 30 9.63 -4.39 -4.62
CA PHE A 30 8.46 -3.99 -5.41
C PHE A 30 7.75 -5.24 -5.94
N CYS A 31 6.47 -5.10 -6.28
CA CYS A 31 5.68 -6.12 -6.97
C CYS A 31 5.44 -5.72 -8.42
N LYS A 32 5.41 -6.70 -9.33
CA LYS A 32 4.94 -6.53 -10.70
C LYS A 32 3.54 -7.14 -10.79
N HIS A 33 2.52 -6.30 -10.97
CA HIS A 33 1.17 -6.79 -11.20
C HIS A 33 1.10 -7.48 -12.57
N LYS A 34 0.40 -8.61 -12.67
CA LYS A 34 0.34 -9.41 -13.92
C LYS A 34 -0.22 -8.61 -15.10
N GLU A 35 -1.16 -7.71 -14.84
CA GLU A 35 -1.90 -6.94 -15.85
C GLU A 35 -1.30 -5.56 -16.16
N ARG A 36 -0.20 -5.16 -15.51
CA ARG A 36 0.37 -3.82 -15.64
C ARG A 36 1.85 -3.89 -15.96
N ASP A 37 2.36 -2.86 -16.63
CA ASP A 37 3.78 -2.78 -16.96
C ASP A 37 4.61 -1.98 -15.93
N THR A 38 4.04 -1.66 -14.77
CA THR A 38 4.69 -0.89 -13.71
C THR A 38 5.18 -1.76 -12.55
N TYR A 39 6.28 -1.35 -11.90
CA TYR A 39 6.67 -1.87 -10.58
C TYR A 39 6.03 -0.98 -9.51
N GLU A 40 5.36 -1.62 -8.55
CA GLU A 40 4.53 -0.94 -7.55
C GLU A 40 4.94 -1.36 -6.15
N VAL A 41 4.68 -0.50 -5.16
CA VAL A 41 4.85 -0.87 -3.75
C VAL A 41 3.83 -1.97 -3.43
N PRO A 42 4.22 -3.05 -2.72
CA PRO A 42 3.29 -4.10 -2.32
C PRO A 42 2.11 -3.53 -1.53
N GLY A 43 0.90 -3.98 -1.84
CA GLY A 43 -0.31 -3.58 -1.14
C GLY A 43 -1.48 -4.51 -1.45
N GLY A 44 -2.57 -4.35 -0.70
CA GLY A 44 -3.76 -5.18 -0.80
C GLY A 44 -4.99 -4.50 -0.24
N HIS A 45 -6.16 -5.05 -0.60
CA HIS A 45 -7.43 -4.65 -0.01
C HIS A 45 -7.56 -5.22 1.39
N ARG A 46 -8.24 -4.48 2.27
CA ARG A 46 -8.63 -5.00 3.58
C ARG A 46 -9.76 -6.01 3.37
N GLU A 47 -9.59 -7.23 3.89
CA GLU A 47 -10.63 -8.24 3.91
C GLU A 47 -11.62 -7.98 5.05
N SER A 48 -12.86 -8.47 4.90
CA SER A 48 -13.80 -8.53 6.02
C SER A 48 -13.24 -9.49 7.07
N GLY A 49 -13.15 -9.01 8.32
CA GLY A 49 -12.75 -9.83 9.48
C GLY A 49 -13.84 -10.74 9.98
#